data_AF-A0A449AQ75-F1
#
_entry.id   AF-A0A449AQ75-F1
#
_cell.length_a   1.000
_cell.length_b   1.000
_cell.length_c   1.000
_cell.angle_alpha   90.00
_cell.angle_beta   90.00
_cell.angle_gamma   90.00
#
_symmetry.space_group_name_H-M   'P 1'
#
loop_
_entity.id
_entity.type
_entity.pdbx_description
1 polymer ?
#
loop_
_entity_poly.entity_id
_entity_poly.type
_entity_poly.pdbx_seq_one_letter_code
_entity_poly.pdbx_strand_id
1 'polypeptide(L)'
;MEIDKQNNLSAYEDIKLLLNEARSTVVTQVNNILLKTYWEIGKIIVLDEQNNSDRAEYGASLLKNLSKQLTKEFGRGFSKSNLFNMRRFYLTYQKFQTVSGKLSWSHYSELLSISENKKGLFMKENAKIPIGL
;
A
#
# COMPACT_ATOMS: atom_id res chain seq x y z
N MET A 1 -31.44 -31.17 37.80
CA MET A 1 -30.44 -31.67 36.84
C MET A 1 -30.56 -30.81 35.60
N GLU A 2 -29.99 -29.61 35.65
CA GLU A 2 -29.85 -28.72 34.50
C GLU A 2 -28.50 -28.03 34.72
N ILE A 3 -27.47 -28.54 34.04
CA ILE A 3 -26.17 -27.89 33.98
C ILE A 3 -26.00 -27.45 32.52
N ASP A 4 -26.16 -26.14 32.34
CA ASP A 4 -25.58 -25.27 31.32
C ASP A 4 -25.42 -25.82 29.90
N LYS A 5 -26.40 -25.46 29.06
CA LYS A 5 -26.35 -25.53 27.59
C LYS A 5 -25.79 -24.27 26.93
N GLN A 6 -25.12 -23.39 27.67
CA GLN A 6 -24.54 -22.14 27.15
C GLN A 6 -23.02 -22.18 27.31
N ASN A 7 -22.27 -21.83 26.25
CA ASN A 7 -20.80 -21.62 26.20
C ASN A 7 -19.90 -22.78 25.75
N ASN A 8 -20.32 -23.58 24.77
CA ASN A 8 -19.35 -24.27 23.91
C ASN A 8 -19.57 -23.85 22.45
N LEU A 9 -19.03 -22.69 22.05
CA LEU A 9 -18.49 -22.65 20.69
C LEU A 9 -17.45 -23.77 20.66
N SER A 10 -17.71 -24.82 19.90
CA SER A 10 -16.80 -25.97 19.88
C SER A 10 -15.40 -25.52 19.48
N ALA A 11 -14.35 -26.20 19.94
CA ALA A 11 -12.96 -25.91 19.54
C ALA A 11 -12.78 -25.77 18.01
N TYR A 12 -13.64 -26.45 17.23
CA TYR A 12 -13.70 -26.30 15.78
C TYR A 12 -14.10 -24.88 15.32
N GLU A 13 -15.12 -24.26 15.92
CA GLU A 13 -15.53 -22.90 15.57
C GLU A 13 -14.48 -21.87 15.99
N ASP A 14 -13.81 -22.06 17.12
CA ASP A 14 -12.71 -21.18 17.56
C ASP A 14 -11.52 -21.25 16.58
N ILE A 15 -11.11 -22.47 16.18
CA ILE A 15 -10.05 -22.66 15.19
C ILE A 15 -10.44 -22.05 13.83
N LYS A 16 -11.69 -22.21 13.42
CA LYS A 16 -12.21 -21.66 12.17
C LYS A 16 -12.24 -20.12 12.18
N LEU A 17 -12.65 -19.51 13.28
CA LEU A 17 -12.61 -18.05 13.47
C LEU A 17 -11.17 -17.55 13.37
N LEU A 18 -10.25 -18.16 14.11
CA LEU A 18 -8.82 -17.81 14.08
C LEU A 18 -8.24 -17.89 12.66
N LEU A 19 -8.56 -18.96 11.91
CA LEU A 19 -8.10 -19.12 10.52
C LEU A 19 -8.69 -18.06 9.59
N ASN A 20 -9.96 -17.69 9.77
CA ASN A 20 -10.61 -16.67 8.96
C ASN A 20 -10.04 -15.27 9.24
N GLU A 21 -9.79 -14.95 10.51
CA GLU A 21 -9.16 -13.69 10.91
C GLU A 21 -7.73 -13.57 10.37
N ALA A 22 -6.94 -14.65 10.48
CA ALA A 22 -5.59 -14.70 9.93
C ALA A 22 -5.60 -14.46 8.40
N ARG A 23 -6.49 -15.14 7.67
CA ARG A 23 -6.64 -14.94 6.21
C ARG A 23 -7.06 -13.51 5.86
N SER A 24 -8.05 -12.97 6.57
CA SER A 24 -8.53 -11.60 6.36
C SER A 24 -7.41 -10.58 6.57
N THR A 25 -6.61 -10.78 7.61
CA THR A 25 -5.45 -9.94 7.93
C THR A 25 -4.42 -9.98 6.81
N VAL A 26 -4.05 -11.19 6.34
CA VAL A 26 -3.09 -11.35 5.24
C VAL A 26 -3.59 -10.68 3.97
N VAL A 27 -4.86 -10.90 3.58
CA VAL A 27 -5.45 -10.27 2.39
C VAL A 27 -5.39 -8.75 2.49
N THR A 28 -5.72 -8.19 3.65
CA THR A 28 -5.69 -6.74 3.88
C THR A 28 -4.27 -6.18 3.78
N GLN A 29 -3.29 -6.85 4.38
CA GLN A 29 -1.88 -6.44 4.30
C GLN A 29 -1.36 -6.50 2.86
N VAL A 30 -1.64 -7.59 2.14
CA VAL A 30 -1.24 -7.75 0.73
C VAL A 30 -1.88 -6.66 -0.13
N ASN A 31 -3.17 -6.36 0.05
CA ASN A 31 -3.84 -5.30 -0.69
C ASN A 31 -3.19 -3.93 -0.45
N ASN A 32 -2.84 -3.61 0.80
CA ASN A 32 -2.15 -2.35 1.13
C ASN A 32 -0.76 -2.26 0.45
N ILE A 33 -0.01 -3.36 0.45
CA ILE A 33 1.29 -3.44 -0.22
C ILE A 33 1.11 -3.25 -1.73
N LEU A 34 0.14 -3.93 -2.34
CA LEU A 34 -0.15 -3.82 -3.77
C LEU A 34 -0.52 -2.38 -4.18
N LEU A 35 -1.40 -1.73 -3.42
CA LEU A 35 -1.77 -0.33 -3.67
C LEU A 35 -0.54 0.59 -3.65
N LYS A 36 0.34 0.42 -2.65
CA LYS A 36 1.58 1.19 -2.55
C LYS A 36 2.50 0.93 -3.73
N THR A 37 2.70 -0.34 -4.09
CA THR A 37 3.54 -0.73 -5.22
C THR A 37 3.01 -0.16 -6.54
N TYR A 38 1.70 -0.24 -6.78
CA TYR A 38 1.07 0.32 -7.98
C TYR A 38 1.20 1.84 -8.05
N TRP A 39 1.12 2.51 -6.91
CA TRP A 39 1.39 3.94 -6.82
C TRP A 39 2.84 4.29 -7.19
N GLU A 40 3.82 3.56 -6.63
CA GLU A 40 5.24 3.77 -6.92
C GLU A 40 5.59 3.47 -8.38
N ILE A 41 5.00 2.42 -8.98
CA ILE A 41 5.14 2.15 -10.41
C ILE A 41 4.62 3.33 -11.24
N GLY A 42 3.46 3.88 -10.86
CA GLY A 42 2.92 5.07 -11.51
C GLY A 42 3.86 6.27 -11.45
N LYS A 43 4.50 6.48 -10.29
CA LYS A 43 5.52 7.52 -10.09
C LYS A 43 6.73 7.32 -10.99
N ILE A 44 7.26 6.10 -11.06
CA ILE A 44 8.40 5.76 -11.92
C ILE A 44 8.09 6.06 -13.38
N ILE A 45 6.91 5.66 -13.86
CA ILE A 45 6.48 5.92 -15.25
C ILE A 45 6.44 7.43 -15.53
N VAL A 46 5.84 8.22 -14.64
CA VAL A 46 5.72 9.68 -14.85
C VAL A 46 7.07 10.38 -14.83
N LEU A 47 7.97 9.97 -13.93
CA LEU A 47 9.33 10.53 -13.88
C LEU A 47 10.11 10.20 -15.15
N ASP A 48 9.98 8.97 -15.66
CA ASP A 48 10.62 8.56 -16.91
C ASP A 48 10.09 9.33 -18.12
N GLU A 49 8.77 9.54 -18.19
CA GLU A 49 8.14 10.37 -19.23
C GLU A 49 8.61 11.83 -19.19
N GLN A 50 8.78 12.41 -18.00
CA GLN A 50 9.25 13.79 -17.84
C GLN A 50 10.70 13.97 -18.30
N ASN A 51 11.56 12.99 -18.00
CA ASN A 51 12.98 13.01 -18.42
C ASN A 51 13.15 12.82 -19.93
N ASN A 52 12.14 12.29 -20.63
CA ASN A 52 12.14 12.02 -22.07
C ASN A 52 11.07 12.85 -22.82
N SER A 53 10.68 13.98 -22.24
CA SER A 53 9.49 14.79 -22.61
C SER A 53 9.53 15.39 -24.02
N ASP A 54 10.69 15.42 -24.68
CA ASP A 54 10.85 15.94 -26.05
C ASP A 54 10.22 15.04 -27.12
N ARG A 55 9.67 13.87 -26.74
CA ARG A 55 9.11 12.88 -27.67
C ARG A 55 7.66 12.57 -27.31
N ALA A 56 6.72 13.24 -27.95
CA ALA A 56 5.28 13.00 -27.74
C ALA A 56 4.85 11.52 -27.91
N GLU A 57 5.55 10.76 -28.78
CA GLU A 57 5.31 9.33 -28.99
C GLU A 57 5.89 8.42 -27.91
N TYR A 58 6.79 8.94 -27.05
CA TYR A 58 7.55 8.15 -26.08
C TYR A 58 6.64 7.47 -25.06
N GLY A 59 5.69 8.19 -24.45
CA GLY A 59 4.82 7.62 -23.41
C GLY A 59 3.97 6.43 -23.91
N ALA A 60 3.48 6.49 -25.15
CA ALA A 60 2.73 5.38 -25.74
C ALA A 60 3.59 4.15 -26.01
N SER A 61 4.85 4.37 -26.43
CA SER A 61 5.84 3.31 -26.65
C SER A 61 6.35 2.70 -25.33
N LEU A 62 6.54 3.54 -24.30
CA LEU A 62 7.02 3.16 -22.97
C LEU A 62 6.08 2.14 -22.32
N LEU A 63 4.79 2.47 -22.21
CA LEU A 63 3.81 1.57 -21.60
C LEU A 63 3.69 0.24 -22.35
N LYS A 64 3.84 0.26 -23.67
CA LYS A 64 3.84 -0.96 -24.50
C LYS A 64 5.06 -1.84 -24.19
N ASN A 65 6.24 -1.24 -24.10
CA ASN A 65 7.49 -1.94 -23.81
C ASN A 65 7.52 -2.48 -22.38
N LEU A 66 7.15 -1.66 -21.40
CA LEU A 66 7.01 -2.07 -20.00
C LEU A 66 6.03 -3.22 -19.86
N SER A 67 4.86 -3.15 -20.50
CA SER A 67 3.88 -4.22 -20.43
C SER A 67 4.45 -5.55 -20.94
N LYS A 68 5.14 -5.52 -22.09
CA LYS A 68 5.76 -6.72 -22.67
C LYS A 68 6.82 -7.33 -21.75
N GLN A 69 7.71 -6.51 -21.19
CA GLN A 69 8.81 -6.99 -20.35
C GLN A 69 8.30 -7.49 -19.00
N LEU A 70 7.49 -6.68 -18.30
CA LEU A 70 6.99 -7.02 -16.97
C LEU A 70 5.99 -8.17 -17.01
N THR A 71 5.17 -8.29 -18.05
CA THR A 71 4.29 -9.47 -18.20
C THR A 71 5.09 -10.74 -18.46
N LYS A 72 6.21 -10.64 -19.20
CA LYS A 72 7.09 -11.79 -19.45
C LYS A 72 7.80 -12.24 -18.16
N GLU A 73 8.22 -11.31 -17.32
CA GLU A 73 8.99 -11.60 -16.10
C GLU A 73 8.11 -11.93 -14.89
N PHE A 74 7.06 -11.16 -14.66
CA PHE A 74 6.22 -11.23 -13.46
C PHE A 74 4.79 -11.73 -13.72
N GLY A 75 4.41 -11.94 -14.99
CA GLY A 75 3.12 -12.51 -15.36
C GLY A 75 1.95 -11.52 -15.30
N ARG A 76 0.79 -12.02 -14.83
CA ARG A 76 -0.46 -11.25 -14.84
C ARG A 76 -0.36 -10.03 -13.93
N GLY A 77 -1.03 -8.95 -14.33
CA GLY A 77 -1.02 -7.67 -13.58
C GLY A 77 -0.20 -6.56 -14.23
N PHE A 78 0.54 -6.84 -15.30
CA PHE A 78 1.35 -5.83 -16.01
C PHE A 78 0.89 -5.59 -17.45
N SER A 79 -0.42 -5.71 -17.70
CA SER A 79 -0.99 -5.30 -18.99
C SER A 79 -0.81 -3.80 -19.22
N LYS A 80 -0.80 -3.38 -20.49
CA LYS A 80 -0.71 -1.95 -20.87
C LYS A 80 -1.77 -1.12 -20.16
N SER A 81 -3.00 -1.62 -20.07
CA SER A 81 -4.10 -0.96 -19.38
C SER A 81 -3.85 -0.83 -17.87
N ASN A 82 -3.25 -1.84 -17.23
CA ASN A 82 -2.97 -1.76 -15.81
C ASN A 82 -1.83 -0.76 -15.51
N LEU A 83 -0.78 -0.74 -16.34
CA LEU A 83 0.29 0.27 -16.22
C LEU A 83 -0.23 1.69 -16.46
N PHE A 84 -1.16 1.86 -17.39
CA PHE A 84 -1.85 3.14 -17.59
C PHE A 84 -2.64 3.56 -16.34
N ASN A 85 -3.33 2.62 -15.69
CA ASN A 85 -4.04 2.88 -14.43
C ASN A 85 -3.08 3.24 -13.30
N MET A 86 -1.94 2.54 -13.17
CA MET A 86 -0.89 2.88 -12.19
C MET A 86 -0.36 4.29 -12.40
N ARG A 87 -0.03 4.64 -13.65
CA ARG A 87 0.38 6.01 -14.05
C ARG A 87 -0.68 7.04 -13.64
N ARG A 88 -1.94 6.80 -14.00
CA ARG A 88 -3.06 7.70 -13.65
C ARG A 88 -3.25 7.80 -12.14
N PHE A 89 -3.06 6.71 -11.40
CA PHE A 89 -3.18 6.67 -9.95
C PHE A 89 -2.19 7.63 -9.30
N TYR A 90 -0.92 7.59 -9.71
CA TYR A 90 0.08 8.54 -9.21
C TYR A 90 -0.24 10.00 -9.59
N LEU A 91 -0.60 10.25 -10.85
CA LEU A 91 -0.94 11.61 -11.31
C LEU A 91 -2.12 12.21 -10.54
N THR A 92 -3.11 11.37 -10.20
CA THR A 92 -4.32 11.81 -9.48
C THR A 92 -4.03 12.00 -7.99
N TYR A 93 -3.21 11.12 -7.40
CA TYR A 93 -2.94 11.11 -5.96
C TYR A 93 -1.45 11.17 -5.66
N GLN A 94 -0.79 12.30 -5.93
CA GLN A 94 0.67 12.46 -5.74
C GLN A 94 1.16 12.29 -4.28
N LYS A 95 0.25 12.15 -3.31
CA LYS A 95 0.55 11.73 -1.94
C LYS A 95 -0.19 10.42 -1.65
N PHE A 96 0.52 9.29 -1.61
CA PHE A 96 -0.07 7.97 -1.37
C PHE A 96 -0.74 7.86 0.01
N GLN A 97 -0.09 8.38 1.05
CA GLN A 97 -0.60 8.34 2.42
C GLN A 97 -0.24 9.64 3.14
N THR A 98 -1.19 10.16 3.93
CA THR A 98 -0.93 11.28 4.83
C THR A 98 0.03 10.87 5.94
N VAL A 99 0.67 11.85 6.58
CA VAL A 99 1.60 11.59 7.70
C VAL A 99 0.91 10.80 8.82
N SER A 100 -0.35 11.13 9.13
CA SER A 100 -1.15 10.41 10.13
C SER A 100 -1.24 8.91 9.89
N GLY A 101 -1.34 8.45 8.63
CA GLY A 101 -1.41 7.03 8.31
C GLY A 101 -0.11 6.25 8.59
N LYS A 102 0.99 6.96 8.86
CA LYS A 102 2.30 6.38 9.20
C LYS A 102 2.58 6.41 10.70
N LEU A 103 1.69 6.99 11.50
CA LEU A 103 1.87 7.14 12.93
C LEU A 103 1.14 6.02 13.68
N SER A 104 1.82 5.44 14.67
CA SER A 104 1.23 4.49 15.61
C SER A 104 0.61 5.25 16.79
N TRP A 105 -0.14 4.52 17.64
CA TRP A 105 -0.64 5.07 18.89
C TRP A 105 0.48 5.57 19.82
N SER A 106 1.65 4.90 19.83
CA SER A 106 2.81 5.38 20.61
C SER A 106 3.31 6.72 20.08
N HIS A 107 3.37 6.92 18.76
CA HIS A 107 3.70 8.23 18.17
C HIS A 107 2.69 9.30 18.55
N TYR A 108 1.39 8.97 18.62
CA TYR A 108 0.36 9.91 19.08
C TYR A 108 0.51 10.24 20.58
N SER A 109 0.83 9.24 21.41
CA SER A 109 1.08 9.45 22.84
C SER A 109 2.28 10.39 23.07
N GLU A 110 3.33 10.25 22.26
CA GLU A 110 4.49 11.14 22.30
C GLU A 110 4.15 12.54 21.76
N LEU A 111 3.38 12.63 20.66
CA LEU A 111 2.88 13.90 20.12
C LEU A 111 2.07 14.71 21.14
N LEU A 112 1.32 14.04 22.01
CA LEU A 112 0.57 14.71 23.09
C LEU A 112 1.49 15.28 24.18
N SER A 113 2.71 14.76 24.29
CA SER A 113 3.66 15.10 25.36
C SER A 113 4.72 16.13 24.94
N ILE A 114 4.95 16.32 23.63
CA ILE A 114 5.95 17.27 23.12
C ILE A 114 5.36 18.66 22.83
N SER A 115 6.22 19.69 22.88
CA SER A 115 5.85 21.08 22.61
C SER A 115 5.42 21.31 21.16
N GLU A 116 4.47 22.24 20.94
CA GLU A 116 3.84 22.49 19.62
C GLU A 116 4.86 22.76 18.51
N ASN A 117 5.92 23.50 18.81
CA ASN A 117 7.00 23.82 17.88
C ASN A 117 7.86 22.60 17.44
N LYS A 118 7.79 21.47 18.16
CA LYS A 118 8.52 20.24 17.84
C LYS A 118 7.66 19.19 17.12
N LYS A 119 6.33 19.29 17.20
CA LYS A 119 5.40 18.32 16.59
C LYS A 119 5.59 18.14 15.09
N GLY A 120 5.82 19.25 14.37
CA GLY A 120 6.04 19.21 12.93
C GLY A 120 7.33 18.46 12.52
N LEU A 121 8.40 18.58 13.31
CA LEU A 121 9.65 17.86 13.08
C LEU A 121 9.48 16.37 13.39
N PHE A 122 8.90 16.06 14.56
CA PHE A 122 8.61 14.70 14.99
C PHE A 122 7.76 13.92 13.97
N MET A 123 6.69 14.57 13.46
CA MET A 123 5.86 14.00 12.41
C MET A 123 6.63 13.73 11.12
N LYS A 124 7.58 14.59 10.73
CA LYS A 124 8.39 14.40 9.51
C LYS A 124 9.41 13.27 9.66
N GLU A 125 10.02 13.14 10.83
CA GLU A 125 11.00 12.08 11.12
C GLU A 125 10.35 10.70 11.12
N ASN A 126 9.22 10.56 11.80
CA ASN A 126 8.50 9.29 11.94
C ASN A 126 7.57 8.97 10.75
N ALA A 127 7.39 9.90 9.79
CA ALA A 127 6.71 9.64 8.52
C ALA A 127 7.60 8.98 7.46
N LYS A 128 8.88 8.73 7.74
CA LYS A 128 9.74 7.92 6.87
C LYS A 128 9.38 6.46 7.12
N ILE A 129 8.73 5.84 6.14
CA ILE A 129 8.40 4.41 6.20
C ILE A 129 9.71 3.66 6.46
N PRO A 130 9.85 2.87 7.53
CA PRO A 130 10.92 1.90 7.61
C PRO A 130 10.74 1.01 6.38
N ILE A 131 11.70 1.03 5.47
CA ILE A 131 11.79 0.00 4.45
C ILE A 131 12.22 -1.25 5.22
N GLY A 132 11.26 -1.88 5.90
CA GLY A 132 11.42 -3.21 6.46
C GLY A 132 11.48 -4.17 5.28
N LEU A 133 12.71 -4.50 4.89
CA LEU A 133 13.04 -5.83 4.38
C LEU A 133 12.94 -6.83 5.53
#